data_AF-A0A3B8WX70-F1
#
_entry.id   AF-A0A3B8WX70-F1
#
_cell.length_a   1.000
_cell.length_b   1.000
_cell.length_c   1.000
_cell.angle_alpha   90.00
_cell.angle_beta   90.00
_cell.angle_gamma   90.00
#
_symmetry.space_group_name_H-M   'P 1'
#
loop_
_entity.id
_entity.type
_entity.pdbx_description
1 polymer ?
#
loop_
_entity_poly.entity_id
_entity_poly.type
_entity_poly.pdbx_seq_one_letter_code
_entity_poly.pdbx_strand_id
1 'polypeptide(L)' 'RLAQRNGLPPGTVARLQLLLELLPQLFAGYRPVPSLLHGDLWHGNWAVDEAGAPVIFDPACYYGDAEADLALCELFGGFS' A
#
# COMPACT_ATOMS: atom_id res chain seq x y z
N ARG A 1 19.11 2.85 3.23
CA ARG A 1 20.52 2.71 2.81
C ARG A 1 20.68 1.95 1.49
N LEU A 2 19.93 0.87 1.23
CA LEU A 2 20.03 0.12 -0.05
C LEU A 2 19.66 0.98 -1.27
N ALA A 3 18.47 1.61 -1.26
CA ALA A 3 18.02 2.46 -2.37
C ALA A 3 18.98 3.64 -2.67
N GLN A 4 19.52 4.30 -1.65
CA GLN A 4 20.51 5.37 -1.79
C GLN A 4 21.78 4.92 -2.54
N ARG A 5 22.16 3.64 -2.40
CA ARG A 5 23.32 3.06 -3.09
C ARG A 5 22.99 2.58 -4.51
N ASN A 6 21.70 2.48 -4.85
CA ASN A 6 21.20 1.93 -6.11
C ASN A 6 20.54 3.00 -7.01
N GLY A 7 21.01 4.25 -6.94
CA GLY A 7 20.58 5.29 -7.88
C GLY A 7 19.35 6.10 -7.46
N LEU A 8 18.99 6.12 -6.18
CA LEU A 8 17.95 7.04 -5.69
C LEU A 8 18.34 8.50 -6.03
N PRO A 9 17.44 9.29 -6.64
CA PRO A 9 17.77 10.66 -7.03
C PRO A 9 18.25 11.52 -5.84
N PRO A 10 19.23 12.43 -6.04
CA PRO A 10 19.68 13.33 -4.99
C PRO A 10 18.52 14.13 -4.37
N GLY A 11 18.54 14.30 -3.06
CA GLY A 11 17.50 15.04 -2.33
C GLY A 11 16.20 14.28 -2.08
N THR A 12 15.98 13.10 -2.68
CA THR A 12 14.75 12.31 -2.43
C THR A 12 14.59 11.94 -0.96
N VAL A 13 15.67 11.58 -0.27
CA VAL A 13 15.59 11.25 1.16
C VAL A 13 15.16 12.46 2.01
N ALA A 14 15.70 13.65 1.72
CA ALA A 14 15.31 14.87 2.42
C ALA A 14 13.83 15.21 2.17
N ARG A 15 13.33 15.03 0.93
CA ARG A 15 11.91 15.22 0.60
C ARG A 15 11.02 14.19 1.29
N LEU A 16 11.43 12.92 1.36
CA LEU A 16 10.70 11.89 2.09
C LEU A 16 10.65 12.18 3.59
N GLN A 17 11.74 12.68 4.17
CA GLN A 17 11.75 13.11 5.57
C GLN A 17 10.76 14.26 5.82
N LEU A 18 10.75 15.28 4.96
CA LEU A 18 9.76 16.34 5.02
C LEU A 18 8.33 15.80 4.89
N LEU A 19 8.09 14.87 3.96
CA LEU A 19 6.78 14.23 3.81
C LEU A 19 6.36 13.53 5.10
N LEU A 20 7.25 12.75 5.73
CA LEU A 20 6.97 12.05 6.98
C LEU A 20 6.59 13.02 8.11
N GLU A 21 7.20 14.21 8.16
CA GLU A 21 6.85 15.26 9.14
C GLU A 21 5.47 15.87 8.87
N LEU A 22 5.04 15.92 7.62
CA LEU A 22 3.75 16.49 7.21
C LEU A 22 2.61 15.45 7.24
N LEU A 23 2.90 14.15 7.13
CA LEU A 23 1.90 13.08 7.11
C LEU A 23 0.85 13.16 8.23
N PRO A 24 1.20 13.43 9.52
CA PRO A 24 0.21 13.50 10.58
C PRO A 24 -0.88 14.56 10.35
N GLN A 25 -0.55 15.63 9.62
CA GLN A 25 -1.50 16.71 9.32
C GLN A 25 -2.54 16.27 8.29
N LEU A 26 -2.20 15.38 7.36
CA LEU A 26 -3.12 14.82 6.38
C LEU A 26 -4.19 13.94 7.03
N PHE A 27 -3.84 13.26 8.13
CA PHE A 27 -4.73 12.37 8.86
C PHE A 27 -5.29 13.01 10.15
N ALA A 28 -5.24 14.33 10.26
CA ALA A 28 -5.76 15.04 11.42
C ALA A 28 -7.26 14.79 11.59
N GLY A 29 -7.65 14.19 12.73
CA GLY A 29 -9.05 13.82 13.00
C GLY A 29 -9.54 12.55 12.29
N TYR A 30 -8.74 11.97 11.39
CA TYR A 30 -9.08 10.72 10.73
C TYR A 30 -8.81 9.52 11.65
N ARG A 31 -9.82 8.66 11.83
CA ARG A 31 -9.82 7.53 12.76
C ARG A 31 -10.50 6.33 12.11
N PRO A 32 -9.81 5.60 11.21
CA PRO A 32 -10.39 4.45 10.54
C PRO A 32 -10.63 3.32 11.55
N VAL A 33 -11.65 2.52 11.29
CA VAL A 33 -11.88 1.26 12.02
C VAL A 33 -10.82 0.26 11.56
N PRO A 34 -10.01 -0.33 12.47
CA PRO A 34 -9.01 -1.30 12.08
C PRO A 34 -9.63 -2.50 11.36
N SER A 35 -9.14 -2.76 10.15
CA SER A 35 -9.53 -3.89 9.32
C SER A 35 -8.35 -4.84 9.15
N LEU A 36 -8.62 -6.14 9.05
CA LEU A 36 -7.60 -7.11 8.62
C LEU A 36 -7.32 -6.87 7.14
N LEU A 37 -6.08 -6.47 6.85
CA LEU A 37 -5.58 -6.20 5.50
C LEU A 37 -4.82 -7.40 4.96
N HIS A 38 -4.85 -7.59 3.64
CA HIS A 38 -3.93 -8.45 2.92
C HIS A 38 -2.51 -7.90 3.00
N GLY A 39 -2.34 -6.58 2.87
CA GLY A 39 -1.09 -5.85 3.07
C GLY A 39 -0.12 -5.85 1.89
N ASP A 40 -0.42 -6.64 0.86
CA ASP A 40 0.26 -6.63 -0.43
C ASP A 40 -0.76 -6.89 -1.57
N LEU A 41 -1.94 -6.26 -1.51
CA LEU A 41 -2.99 -6.48 -2.51
C LEU A 41 -2.78 -5.58 -3.74
N TRP A 42 -2.37 -6.19 -4.86
CA TRP A 42 -2.21 -5.57 -6.17
C TRP A 42 -2.54 -6.59 -7.27
N HIS A 43 -2.59 -6.20 -8.55
CA HIS A 43 -3.00 -7.09 -9.65
C HIS A 43 -2.23 -8.41 -9.72
N GLY A 44 -0.99 -8.44 -9.24
CA GLY A 44 -0.16 -9.64 -9.22
C GLY A 44 -0.55 -10.66 -8.14
N ASN A 45 -1.34 -10.27 -7.14
CA ASN A 45 -1.65 -11.04 -5.93
C ASN A 45 -3.14 -11.42 -5.79
N TRP A 46 -3.91 -11.29 -6.87
CA TRP A 46 -5.27 -11.82 -6.95
C TRP A 46 -5.57 -12.43 -8.32
N ALA A 47 -6.50 -13.37 -8.36
CA ALA A 47 -6.98 -14.03 -9.56
C ALA A 47 -8.45 -14.45 -9.39
N VAL A 48 -9.02 -15.04 -10.44
CA VAL A 48 -10.35 -15.63 -10.43
C VAL A 48 -10.23 -17.12 -10.73
N ASP A 49 -10.85 -17.96 -9.91
CA ASP A 49 -10.85 -19.41 -10.13
C ASP A 49 -11.81 -19.84 -11.26
N GLU A 50 -11.86 -21.14 -11.54
CA GLU A 50 -12.73 -21.70 -12.59
C GLU A 50 -14.23 -21.48 -12.33
N ALA A 51 -14.63 -21.22 -11.08
CA ALA A 51 -16.01 -20.96 -10.69
C ALA A 51 -16.36 -19.45 -10.71
N GLY A 52 -15.40 -18.58 -11.04
CA GLY A 52 -15.60 -17.13 -11.01
C GLY A 52 -15.37 -16.52 -9.63
N ALA A 53 -14.84 -17.26 -8.65
CA ALA A 53 -14.60 -16.75 -7.31
C ALA A 53 -13.21 -16.08 -7.23
N PRO A 54 -13.10 -14.91 -6.58
CA PRO A 54 -11.82 -14.25 -6.38
C PRO A 54 -10.95 -15.04 -5.39
N VAL A 55 -9.68 -15.16 -5.73
CA VAL A 55 -8.64 -15.79 -4.91
C VAL A 55 -7.51 -14.79 -4.72
N ILE A 56 -7.03 -14.65 -3.48
CA ILE A 56 -5.91 -13.76 -3.11
C ILE A 56 -4.75 -14.59 -2.57
N PHE A 57 -3.52 -14.13 -2.79
CA PHE A 57 -2.30 -14.88 -2.45
C PHE A 57 -1.12 -13.94 -2.12
N ASP A 58 -0.09 -14.50 -1.48
CA ASP A 58 1.09 -13.78 -0.97
C ASP A 58 0.79 -12.62 0.01
N PRO A 59 0.09 -12.89 1.12
CA PRO A 59 -0.27 -11.85 2.07
C PRO A 59 0.90 -11.36 2.93
N ALA A 60 0.84 -10.10 3.31
CA ALA A 60 1.64 -9.45 4.34
C ALA A 60 0.72 -8.89 5.45
N CYS A 61 -0.16 -9.74 6.00
CA CYS A 61 -1.31 -9.33 6.81
C CYS A 61 -0.97 -8.44 8.03
N TYR A 62 -1.79 -7.41 8.24
CA TYR A 62 -1.80 -6.59 9.45
C TYR A 62 -3.18 -5.97 9.69
N TYR A 63 -3.42 -5.46 10.90
CA TYR A 63 -4.59 -4.62 11.17
C TYR A 63 -4.27 -3.16 10.91
N GLY A 64 -5.07 -2.50 10.07
CA GLY A 64 -4.83 -1.12 9.68
C GLY A 64 -6.05 -0.49 9.01
N ASP A 65 -5.81 0.55 8.22
CA ASP A 65 -6.85 1.20 7.44
C ASP A 65 -7.15 0.44 6.15
N ALA A 66 -8.42 0.11 5.92
CA ALA A 66 -8.90 -0.59 4.72
C ALA A 66 -8.51 0.13 3.41
N GLU A 67 -8.36 1.46 3.44
CA GLU A 67 -7.93 2.24 2.27
C GLU A 67 -6.52 1.84 1.78
N ALA A 68 -5.67 1.26 2.63
CA ALA A 68 -4.32 0.87 2.23
C ALA A 68 -4.29 -0.23 1.15
N ASP A 69 -5.11 -1.27 1.28
CA ASP A 69 -5.20 -2.34 0.27
C ASP A 69 -5.84 -1.83 -1.03
N LEU A 70 -6.87 -0.99 -0.93
CA LEU A 70 -7.54 -0.39 -2.10
C LEU A 70 -6.59 0.53 -2.87
N ALA A 71 -5.86 1.39 -2.17
CA ALA A 71 -4.87 2.28 -2.79
C ALA A 71 -3.76 1.49 -3.47
N LEU A 72 -3.30 0.38 -2.87
CA LEU A 72 -2.28 -0.48 -3.47
C LEU A 72 -2.82 -1.19 -4.73
N CYS A 73 -4.07 -1.65 -4.71
CA CYS A 73 -4.74 -2.20 -5.89
C CYS A 73 -4.79 -1.18 -7.03
N GLU A 74 -5.29 0.03 -6.75
CA GLU A 74 -5.44 1.09 -7.76
C GLU A 74 -4.10 1.53 -8.34
N LEU A 75 -3.05 1.65 -7.50
CA LEU A 75 -1.71 2.03 -7.93
C LEU A 75 -1.16 1.11 -9.03
N PHE A 76 -1.57 -0.16 -9.03
CA PHE A 76 -1.08 -1.18 -9.95
C PHE A 76 -2.16 -1.70 -10.90
N GLY A 77 -3.14 -0.89 -11.29
CA GLY A 77 -4.08 -1.23 -12.36
C GLY A 77 -5.40 -1.87 -11.90
N GLY A 78 -5.69 -1.84 -10.61
CA GLY A 78 -6.98 -2.20 -10.03
C GLY A 78 -7.40 -3.65 -10.28
N PHE A 79 -8.72 -3.86 -10.27
CA PHE A 79 -9.35 -5.13 -10.61
C PHE A 79 -9.82 -5.08 -12.08
N SER A 80 -8.88 -5.29 -13.02
CA SER A 80 -9.10 -5.21 -14.47
C SER A 80 -9.00 -6.56 -15.16
#